data_AF-A0A645FF08-F1
#
_entry.id   AF-A0A645FF08-F1
#
_cell.length_a   1.000
_cell.length_b   1.000
_cell.length_c   1.000
_cell.angle_alpha   90.00
_cell.angle_beta   90.00
_cell.angle_gamma   90.00
#
_symmetry.space_group_name_H-M   'P 1'
#
loop_
_entity.id
_entity.type
_entity.pdbx_description
1 polymer ?
#
loop_
_entity_poly.entity_id
_entity_poly.type
_entity_poly.pdbx_seq_one_letter_code
_entity_poly.pdbx_strand_id
1 'polypeptide(L)' 'MFPALNNSAIANIGKRNIDAVREALGKLSIPIVADDTGKDYGRTLFFSAEDGSMRIKSASRGEWVW' A
#
# COMPACT_ATOMS: atom_id res chain seq x y z
N MET A 1 -8.77 -2.69 -4.36
CA MET A 1 -9.69 -2.26 -5.42
C MET A 1 -11.07 -2.87 -5.20
N PHE A 2 -11.81 -2.24 -4.28
CA PHE A 2 -13.27 -2.36 -4.27
C PHE A 2 -13.82 -2.02 -5.67
N PRO A 3 -14.90 -2.66 -6.12
CA PRO A 3 -15.43 -2.44 -7.46
C PRO A 3 -15.99 -1.02 -7.51
N ALA A 4 -15.25 -0.12 -8.14
CA ALA A 4 -15.69 1.25 -8.35
C ALA A 4 -16.68 1.27 -9.51
N LEU A 5 -17.87 1.77 -9.22
CA LEU A 5 -18.84 2.26 -10.19
C LEU A 5 -18.13 3.22 -11.15
N ASN A 6 -17.96 2.80 -12.41
CA ASN A 6 -17.81 3.56 -13.66
C ASN A 6 -17.24 4.99 -13.61
N ASN A 7 -16.23 5.26 -12.78
CA ASN A 7 -15.53 6.54 -12.78
C ASN A 7 -14.02 6.29 -12.78
N SER A 8 -13.45 6.26 -13.98
CA SER A 8 -12.04 6.00 -14.29
C SER A 8 -11.05 6.87 -13.49
N ALA A 9 -11.48 8.01 -12.96
CA ALA A 9 -10.70 8.90 -12.11
C ALA A 9 -10.38 8.30 -10.72
N ILE A 10 -11.29 7.50 -10.14
CA ILE A 10 -11.13 6.92 -8.78
C ILE A 10 -10.24 5.69 -8.83
N ALA A 11 -10.35 4.88 -9.90
CA ALA A 11 -9.53 3.68 -10.11
C ALA A 11 -8.02 4.00 -10.17
N ASN A 12 -7.64 5.22 -10.58
CA ASN A 12 -6.25 5.64 -10.78
C ASN A 12 -5.61 6.37 -9.59
N ILE A 13 -6.32 6.60 -8.47
CA ILE A 13 -5.72 7.29 -7.30
C ILE A 13 -4.60 6.43 -6.69
N GLY A 14 -4.82 5.12 -6.55
CA GLY A 14 -3.83 4.21 -5.97
C GLY A 14 -2.51 4.21 -6.75
N LYS A 15 -2.57 4.13 -8.08
CA LYS A 15 -1.39 4.16 -8.95
C LYS A 15 -0.62 5.47 -8.82
N ARG A 16 -1.32 6.61 -8.87
CA ARG A 16 -0.70 7.95 -8.70
C ARG A 16 0.03 8.09 -7.36
N ASN A 17 -0.55 7.58 -6.28
CA ASN A 17 0.09 7.64 -4.98
C ASN A 17 1.34 6.78 -4.91
N ILE A 18 1.32 5.58 -5.51
CA ILE A 18 2.49 4.70 -5.58
C ILE A 18 3.63 5.40 -6.33
N ASP A 19 3.33 5.98 -7.49
CA ASP A 19 4.33 6.67 -8.31
C ASP A 19 4.92 7.89 -7.58
N ALA A 20 4.09 8.70 -6.92
CA ALA A 20 4.53 9.86 -6.14
C ALA A 20 5.42 9.47 -4.94
N VAL A 21 5.09 8.38 -4.24
CA VAL A 21 5.89 7.88 -3.11
C VAL A 21 7.24 7.37 -3.61
N ARG A 22 7.27 6.62 -4.72
CA ARG A 22 8.55 6.15 -5.31
C ARG A 22 9.44 7.30 -5.73
N GLU A 23 8.88 8.36 -6.32
CA GLU A 23 9.63 9.56 -6.69
C GLU A 23 10.20 10.26 -5.44
N ALA A 24 9.39 10.43 -4.38
CA ALA A 24 9.81 11.07 -3.14
C ALA A 24 10.93 10.27 -2.44
N LEU A 25 10.79 8.94 -2.34
CA LEU A 25 11.82 8.07 -1.77
C LEU A 25 13.11 8.09 -2.61
N GLY A 26 12.98 8.13 -3.94
CA GLY A 26 14.12 8.26 -4.86
C GLY A 26 14.89 9.57 -4.64
N LYS A 27 14.19 10.70 -4.46
CA LYS A 27 14.83 12.00 -4.14
C LYS A 27 15.59 11.96 -2.80
N LEU A 28 15.10 11.19 -1.84
CA LEU A 28 15.73 11.03 -0.53
C LEU A 28 16.78 9.90 -0.49
N SER A 29 17.03 9.21 -1.62
CA SER A 29 17.92 8.04 -1.69
C SER A 29 17.56 6.93 -0.71
N ILE A 30 16.27 6.76 -0.39
CA ILE A 30 15.77 5.71 0.50
C ILE A 30 15.39 4.48 -0.34
N PRO A 31 16.06 3.33 -0.15
CA PRO A 31 15.76 2.12 -0.92
C PRO A 31 14.44 1.48 -0.47
N ILE A 32 13.62 1.07 -1.44
CA ILE A 32 12.42 0.26 -1.18
C ILE A 32 12.86 -1.21 -1.12
N VAL A 33 12.83 -1.79 0.08
CA VAL A 33 13.19 -3.20 0.32
C VAL A 33 12.07 -4.17 -0.03
N ALA A 34 10.82 -3.70 -0.03
CA ALA A 34 9.64 -4.46 -0.38
C ALA A 34 8.49 -3.54 -0.80
N ASP A 35 7.65 -4.00 -1.72
CA ASP A 35 6.47 -3.27 -2.18
C ASP A 35 5.27 -4.23 -2.17
N ASP A 36 4.33 -3.96 -1.28
CA ASP A 36 3.01 -4.57 -1.31
C ASP A 36 1.98 -3.46 -1.53
N THR A 37 1.74 -3.09 -2.79
CA THR A 37 0.75 -2.08 -3.19
C THR A 37 -0.02 -2.50 -4.45
N GLY A 38 -1.06 -1.73 -4.83
CA GLY A 38 -1.81 -1.97 -6.08
C GLY A 38 -2.85 -3.11 -6.06
N LYS A 39 -3.10 -3.73 -4.91
CA LYS A 39 -4.00 -4.88 -4.78
C LYS A 39 -5.49 -4.52 -4.83
N ASP A 40 -6.30 -5.54 -5.10
CA ASP A 40 -7.74 -5.47 -5.29
C ASP A 40 -8.56 -5.46 -3.99
N TYR A 41 -7.93 -5.30 -2.81
CA TYR A 41 -8.64 -5.15 -1.54
C TYR A 41 -8.07 -4.02 -0.66
N GLY A 42 -8.87 -3.57 0.30
CA GLY A 42 -8.42 -2.68 1.37
C GLY A 42 -7.75 -3.46 2.51
N ARG A 43 -6.76 -2.84 3.14
CA ARG A 43 -6.08 -3.36 4.32
C ARG A 43 -5.68 -2.25 5.26
N THR A 44 -5.51 -2.59 6.53
CA THR A 44 -4.89 -1.78 7.56
C THR A 44 -3.51 -2.35 7.83
N LEU A 45 -2.48 -1.51 7.83
CA LEU A 45 -1.11 -1.88 8.16
C LEU A 45 -0.74 -1.23 9.50
N PHE A 46 -0.24 -2.04 10.42
CA PHE A 46 0.37 -1.61 11.67
C PHE A 46 1.87 -1.88 11.58
N PHE A 47 2.67 -0.83 11.69
CA PHE A 47 4.11 -0.90 11.67
C PHE A 47 4.64 -0.66 13.09
N SER A 48 5.34 -1.65 13.65
CA SER A 48 6.06 -1.45 14.91
C SER A 48 7.46 -0.93 14.63
N ALA A 49 7.77 0.27 15.11
CA ALA A 49 9.10 0.86 14.97
C ALA A 49 10.14 0.21 15.90
N GLU A 50 9.71 -0.56 16.90
CA GLU A 50 10.61 -1.24 17.85
C GLU A 50 11.32 -2.43 17.19
N ASP A 51 10.56 -3.31 16.55
CA ASP A 51 11.07 -4.56 15.97
C ASP A 51 11.01 -4.59 14.43
N GLY A 52 10.43 -3.57 13.79
CA GLY A 52 10.20 -3.53 12.34
C GLY A 52 9.08 -4.44 11.84
N SER A 53 8.31 -5.05 12.75
CA SER A 53 7.22 -5.97 12.39
C SER A 53 6.05 -5.24 11.72
N MET A 54 5.50 -5.87 10.69
CA MET A 54 4.36 -5.34 9.91
C MET A 54 3.15 -6.25 10.04
N ARG A 55 2.17 -5.85 10.85
CA ARG A 55 0.90 -6.55 10.97
C ARG A 55 -0.10 -5.98 9.98
N ILE A 56 -0.61 -6.83 9.09
CA ILE A 56 -1.53 -6.44 8.04
C ILE A 56 -2.86 -7.13 8.26
N LYS A 57 -3.93 -6.32 8.35
CA LYS A 57 -5.30 -6.79 8.53
C LYS A 57 -6.15 -6.40 7.33
N SER A 58 -6.78 -7.39 6.69
CA SER A 58 -7.73 -7.17 5.61
C SER A 58 -9.07 -7.82 5.94
N ALA A 59 -10.15 -7.10 5.66
CA ALA A 59 -11.50 -7.64 5.83
C ALA A 59 -11.77 -8.87 4.94
N SER A 60 -11.12 -8.95 3.77
CA SER A 60 -11.34 -10.04 2.80
C SER A 60 -10.32 -11.17 2.86
N ARG A 61 -9.11 -10.93 3.39
CA ARG A 61 -8.02 -11.91 3.40
C ARG A 61 -7.52 -12.31 4.79
N GLY A 62 -8.18 -11.85 5.86
CA GLY A 62 -7.77 -12.12 7.23
C GLY A 62 -6.56 -11.28 7.64
N GLU A 63 -5.72 -11.83 8.51
CA GLU A 63 -4.62 -11.12 9.15
C GLU A 63 -3.32 -11.91 9.07
N TRP A 64 -2.21 -11.21 8.81
CA TRP A 64 -0.88 -11.81 8.78
C TRP A 64 0.18 -10.80 9.26
N VAL A 65 1.36 -11.32 9.60
CA VAL A 65 2.52 -10.53 10.03
C VAL A 65 3.66 -10.78 9.05
N TRP A 66 4.37 -9.71 8.71
CA TRP A 66 5.60 -9.69 7.93
C TRP A 66 6.76 -9.29 8.82
#